data_AF-A0A832R9N9-F1
#
_entry.id   AF-A0A832R9N9-F1
#
_cell.length_a   1.000
_cell.length_b   1.000
_cell.length_c   1.000
_cell.angle_alpha   90.00
_cell.angle_beta   90.00
_cell.angle_gamma   90.00
#
_symmetry.space_group_name_H-M   'P 1'
#
loop_
_entity.id
_entity.type
_entity.pdbx_description
1 polymer ?
#
loop_
_entity_poly.entity_id
_entity_poly.type
_entity_poly.pdbx_seq_one_letter_code
_entity_poly.pdbx_strand_id
1 'polypeptide(L)' 'IEQQLATGGWLCGEDFTVVDLLLASYLGWYIQFQQIAPKPVYTAYVARAHERAAAQRAVQLDDALIKG' A
#
# COMPACT_ATOMS: atom_id res chain seq x y z
N ILE A 1 0.69 5.53 -14.54
CA ILE A 1 0.20 4.88 -13.30
C ILE A 1 -0.79 5.75 -12.55
N GLU A 2 -0.51 7.04 -12.34
CA GLU A 2 -1.37 7.95 -11.56
C GLU A 2 -2.83 7.98 -12.02
N GLN A 3 -3.07 8.07 -13.33
CA GLN A 3 -4.41 8.02 -13.91
C GLN A 3 -5.13 6.69 -13.63
N GLN A 4 -4.43 5.55 -13.74
CA GLN A 4 -5.00 4.23 -13.43
C GLN A 4 -5.33 4.09 -11.94
N LEU A 5 -4.52 4.67 -11.06
CA LEU A 5 -4.80 4.64 -9.63
C LEU A 5 -5.99 5.56 -9.27
N ALA A 6 -6.22 6.62 -10.05
CA ALA A 6 -7.32 7.55 -9.88
C ALA A 6 -8.68 6.97 -10.28
N THR A 7 -8.73 5.99 -11.20
CA THR A 7 -9.99 5.30 -11.57
C THR A 7 -10.52 4.38 -10.47
N GLY A 8 -9.69 4.05 -9.47
CA GLY A 8 -10.03 3.08 -8.43
C GLY A 8 -9.64 1.64 -8.79
N GLY A 9 -9.81 0.72 -7.85
CA GLY A 9 -9.35 -0.67 -7.98
C GLY A 9 -7.85 -0.85 -7.77
N TRP A 10 -7.32 -1.92 -8.34
CA TRP A 10 -5.91 -2.31 -8.32
C TRP A 10 -5.26 -2.04 -9.69
N LEU A 11 -3.94 -2.09 -9.75
CA LEU A 11 -3.20 -1.71 -10.95
C LEU A 11 -3.55 -2.61 -12.15
N CYS A 12 -3.77 -3.90 -11.88
CA CYS A 12 -4.11 -4.91 -12.89
C CYS A 12 -5.62 -5.18 -13.02
N GLY A 13 -6.49 -4.34 -12.43
CA GLY A 13 -7.94 -4.50 -12.50
C GLY A 13 -8.60 -4.60 -11.13
N GLU A 14 -9.54 -5.54 -10.97
CA GLU A 14 -10.35 -5.68 -9.75
C GLU A 14 -9.68 -6.53 -8.67
N ASP A 15 -8.77 -7.41 -9.07
CA ASP A 15 -8.08 -8.34 -8.17
C ASP A 15 -6.74 -7.77 -7.70
N PHE A 16 -6.46 -7.97 -6.41
CA PHE A 16 -5.18 -7.62 -5.83
C PHE A 16 -4.12 -8.63 -6.26
N THR A 17 -3.01 -8.15 -6.80
CA THR A 17 -1.90 -9.00 -7.28
C THR A 17 -0.59 -8.70 -6.56
N VAL A 18 0.46 -9.48 -6.86
CA VAL A 18 1.83 -9.18 -6.40
C VAL A 18 2.30 -7.79 -6.83
N VAL A 19 1.84 -7.29 -7.98
CA VAL A 19 2.23 -5.96 -8.46
C VAL A 19 1.72 -4.88 -7.50
N ASP A 20 0.51 -5.05 -6.97
CA ASP A 20 -0.09 -4.13 -6.02
C ASP A 20 0.62 -4.15 -4.66
N LEU A 21 1.05 -5.34 -4.23
CA LEU A 21 1.85 -5.50 -3.02
C LEU A 21 3.15 -4.69 -3.12
N LEU A 22 3.92 -4.90 -4.18
CA LEU A 22 5.19 -4.23 -4.39
C LEU A 22 4.99 -2.71 -4.55
N LEU A 23 4.01 -2.30 -5.37
CA LEU A 23 3.77 -0.89 -5.62
C LEU A 23 3.35 -0.15 -4.35
N ALA A 24 2.43 -0.71 -3.57
CA ALA A 24 2.00 -0.09 -2.31
C ALA A 24 3.16 0.00 -1.31
N SER A 25 4.01 -1.02 -1.20
CA SER A 25 5.20 -0.98 -0.33
C SER A 25 6.17 0.12 -0.77
N TYR A 26 6.47 0.23 -2.06
CA TYR A 26 7.39 1.27 -2.56
C TYR A 26 6.81 2.67 -2.41
N LEU A 27 5.55 2.89 -2.79
CA LEU A 27 4.89 4.19 -2.62
C LEU A 27 4.84 4.59 -1.15
N GLY A 28 4.46 3.66 -0.26
CA GLY A 28 4.44 3.89 1.18
C GLY A 28 5.80 4.31 1.71
N TRP A 29 6.86 3.59 1.36
CA TRP A 29 8.23 3.92 1.77
C TRP A 29 8.68 5.28 1.22
N TYR A 30 8.50 5.55 -0.08
CA TYR A 30 8.93 6.82 -0.68
C TYR A 30 8.15 8.02 -0.11
N ILE A 31 6.86 7.86 0.21
CA ILE A 31 6.07 8.90 0.87
C ILE A 31 6.56 9.12 2.30
N GLN A 32 6.75 8.05 3.07
CA GLN A 32 7.21 8.11 4.46
C GLN A 32 8.57 8.81 4.59
N PHE A 33 9.50 8.53 3.68
CA PHE A 33 10.82 9.15 3.65
C PHE A 33 10.88 10.42 2.78
N GLN A 34 9.72 10.97 2.41
CA GLN A 34 9.56 12.23 1.66
C GLN A 34 10.38 12.30 0.36
N GLN A 35 10.66 11.15 -0.26
CA GLN A 35 11.32 11.07 -1.56
C GLN A 35 10.38 11.47 -2.71
N ILE A 36 9.07 11.36 -2.49
CA ILE A 36 8.03 11.85 -3.40
C ILE A 36 6.95 12.61 -2.63
N ALA A 37 6.27 13.52 -3.32
CA ALA A 37 5.14 14.24 -2.73
C ALA A 37 3.96 13.30 -2.43
N PRO A 38 3.27 13.45 -1.28
CA PRO A 38 2.14 12.61 -0.89
C PRO A 38 0.87 13.00 -1.65
N LYS A 39 0.80 12.64 -2.93
CA LYS A 39 -0.41 12.89 -3.73
C LYS A 39 -1.59 12.07 -3.18
N PRO A 40 -2.81 12.64 -3.14
CA PRO A 40 -3.99 11.93 -2.61
C PRO A 40 -4.24 10.55 -3.23
N VAL A 41 -3.98 10.41 -4.53
CA VAL A 41 -4.14 9.14 -5.25
C VAL A 41 -3.15 8.06 -4.78
N TYR A 42 -1.92 8.44 -4.41
CA TYR A 42 -0.92 7.50 -3.90
C TYR A 42 -1.21 7.13 -2.45
N THR A 43 -1.56 8.11 -1.61
CA THR A 43 -1.88 7.85 -0.21
C THR A 43 -3.15 7.00 -0.08
N ALA A 44 -4.18 7.25 -0.89
CA ALA A 44 -5.38 6.42 -0.93
C ALA A 44 -5.09 4.99 -1.39
N TYR A 45 -4.24 4.82 -2.41
CA TYR A 45 -3.85 3.49 -2.89
C TYR A 45 -3.09 2.68 -1.82
N VAL A 46 -2.12 3.33 -1.15
CA VAL A 46 -1.37 2.72 -0.03
C VAL A 46 -2.33 2.38 1.10
N ALA A 47 -3.18 3.31 1.54
CA ALA A 47 -4.15 3.06 2.62
C ALA A 47 -5.03 1.84 2.33
N ARG A 48 -5.59 1.75 1.12
CA ARG A 48 -6.41 0.60 0.71
C ARG A 48 -5.62 -0.73 0.74
N ALA A 49 -4.35 -0.74 0.37
CA ALA A 49 -3.50 -1.93 0.48
C ALA A 49 -3.28 -2.33 1.94
N HIS A 50 -3.10 -1.36 2.85
CA HIS A 50 -2.94 -1.59 4.29
C HIS A 50 -4.22 -2.03 4.98
N GLU A 51 -5.41 -1.63 4.52
CA GLU A 51 -6.70 -2.05 5.06
C GLU A 51 -7.03 -3.53 4.83
N ARG A 52 -6.29 -4.21 3.93
CA ARG A 52 -6.49 -5.64 3.67
C ARG A 52 -6.20 -6.46 4.93
N ALA A 53 -7.06 -7.43 5.23
CA ALA A 53 -6.91 -8.32 6.39
C ALA A 53 -5.53 -9.02 6.45
N ALA A 54 -4.96 -9.37 5.29
CA ALA A 54 -3.62 -9.96 5.23
C ALA A 54 -2.51 -8.98 5.68
N ALA A 55 -2.62 -7.69 5.32
CA ALA A 55 -1.68 -6.66 5.73
C ALA A 55 -1.79 -6.37 7.24
N GLN A 56 -3.02 -6.23 7.75
CA GLN A 56 -3.26 -6.06 9.19
C GLN A 56 -2.74 -7.25 10.01
N ARG A 57 -2.93 -8.48 9.52
CA ARG A 57 -2.38 -9.69 10.14
C ARG A 57 -0.85 -9.68 10.16
N ALA A 58 -0.20 -9.24 9.09
CA ALA A 58 1.26 -9.13 9.05
C ALA A 58 1.78 -8.16 10.12
N VAL A 59 1.17 -6.96 10.22
CA VAL A 59 1.49 -5.97 11.25
C VAL A 59 1.34 -6.54 12.66
N GLN A 60 0.26 -7.28 12.94
CA GLN A 60 0.04 -7.90 14.25
C GLN A 60 1.13 -8.92 14.61
N LEU A 61 1.61 -9.69 13.63
CA LEU A 61 2.70 -10.65 13.83
C LEU A 61 4.02 -9.93 14.09
N ASP A 62 4.33 -8.89 13.31
CA ASP A 62 5.54 -8.08 13.49
C ASP A 62 5.54 -7.40 14.87
N ASP A 63 4.41 -6.81 15.28
CA ASP A 63 4.24 -6.19 16.61
C ASP A 63 4.41 -7.20 17.75
N ALA A 64 3.98 -8.45 17.56
CA ALA A 64 4.14 -9.51 18.55
C ALA A 64 5.61 -9.93 18.71
N LEU A 65 6.40 -9.90 17.62
CA LEU A 65 7.82 -10.21 17.64
C LEU A 65 8.66 -9.10 18.29
N ILE A 66 8.25 -7.84 18.18
CA ILE A 66 8.96 -6.70 18.80
C ILE A 66 8.77 -6.67 20.33
N LYS A 67 7.64 -7.17 20.83
CA LYS A 67 7.29 -7.13 22.26
C LYS A 67 7.85 -8.31 23.08
N GLY A 68 8.46 -9.30 22.43
CA GLY A 68 9.11 -10.46 23.07
C GLY A 68 10.59 -10.25 23.26
#